data_AF-A0A4R0XG93-F1
#
_entry.id   AF-A0A4R0XG93-F1
#
_cell.length_a   1.000
_cell.length_b   1.000
_cell.length_c   1.000
_cell.angle_alpha   90.00
_cell.angle_beta   90.00
_cell.angle_gamma   90.00
#
_symmetry.space_group_name_H-M   'P 1'
#
loop_
_entity.id
_entity.type
_entity.pdbx_description
1 polymer ?
#
loop_
_entity_poly.entity_id
_entity_poly.type
_entity_poly.pdbx_seq_one_letter_code
_entity_poly.pdbx_strand_id
1 'polypeptide(L)' 'MRADQRVIDDAREARIGELAARIDAADTAEARAILFRQMRDEIRQRSIEQVCRMEAEKGLNR' A
#
# COMPACT_ATOMS: atom_id res chain seq x y z
N MET A 1 -8.99 -8.69 -17.40
CA MET A 1 -8.78 -7.72 -16.30
C MET A 1 -8.46 -6.37 -16.92
N ARG A 2 -9.23 -5.33 -16.56
CA ARG A 2 -9.20 -4.02 -17.22
C ARG A 2 -7.92 -3.28 -16.84
N ALA A 3 -7.19 -2.76 -17.82
CA ALA A 3 -5.93 -2.04 -17.62
C ALA A 3 -6.01 -0.95 -16.52
N ASP A 4 -7.19 -0.33 -16.37
CA ASP A 4 -7.48 0.68 -15.35
C ASP A 4 -7.27 0.19 -13.91
N GLN A 5 -7.66 -1.06 -13.60
CA GLN A 5 -7.51 -1.59 -12.24
C GLN A 5 -6.03 -1.74 -11.87
N ARG A 6 -5.21 -2.19 -12.82
CA ARG A 6 -3.77 -2.34 -12.62
C ARG A 6 -3.10 -0.98 -12.40
N VAL A 7 -3.50 0.05 -13.15
CA VAL A 7 -3.00 1.42 -12.95
C VAL A 7 -3.37 1.95 -11.56
N ILE A 8 -4.61 1.71 -11.12
CA ILE A 8 -5.07 2.11 -9.78
C ILE A 8 -4.25 1.38 -8.69
N ASP A 9 -4.01 0.08 -8.87
CA ASP A 9 -3.27 -0.75 -7.91
C ASP A 9 -1.78 -0.34 -7.84
N ASP A 10 -1.16 -0.06 -8.98
CA ASP A 10 0.24 0.39 -9.03
C ASP A 10 0.38 1.82 -8.42
N ALA A 11 -0.57 2.72 -8.69
CA ALA A 11 -0.62 4.04 -8.06
C ALA A 11 -0.83 3.96 -6.53
N ARG A 12 -1.62 2.97 -6.08
CA ARG A 12 -1.81 2.72 -4.64
C ARG A 12 -0.51 2.28 -3.97
N GLU A 13 0.23 1.35 -4.57
CA GLU A 13 1.52 0.91 -4.01
C GLU A 13 2.54 2.05 -3.97
N ALA A 14 2.55 2.93 -4.97
CA ALA A 14 3.37 4.14 -4.94
C ALA A 14 3.03 5.05 -3.74
N ARG A 15 1.73 5.29 -3.48
CA ARG A 15 1.28 6.08 -2.31
C ARG A 15 1.65 5.42 -0.99
N ILE A 16 1.52 4.09 -0.89
CA ILE A 16 1.93 3.35 0.32
C ILE A 16 3.43 3.52 0.58
N GLY A 17 4.26 3.42 -0.47
CA GLY A 17 5.70 3.65 -0.38
C GLY A 17 6.04 5.09 0.05
N GLU A 18 5.37 6.09 -0.51
CA GLU A 18 5.55 7.49 -0.11
C GLU A 18 5.17 7.72 1.36
N LEU A 19 4.04 7.16 1.80
CA LEU A 19 3.60 7.26 3.18
C LEU A 19 4.61 6.61 4.14
N ALA A 20 5.17 5.45 3.79
CA ALA A 20 6.21 4.80 4.58
C ALA A 20 7.45 5.70 4.73
N ALA A 21 7.96 6.27 3.63
CA ALA A 21 9.10 7.19 3.66
C ALA A 21 8.80 8.43 4.52
N ARG A 22 7.57 8.95 4.46
CA ARG A 22 7.14 10.08 5.29
C ARG A 22 7.01 9.74 6.76
N ILE A 23 6.61 8.50 7.10
CA ILE A 23 6.58 8.02 8.48
C ILE A 23 8.00 7.98 9.04
N ASP A 24 8.95 7.45 8.28
CA ASP A 24 10.36 7.37 8.70
C ASP A 24 10.98 8.77 8.88
N ALA A 25 10.59 9.74 8.05
CA ALA A 25 11.05 11.11 8.13
C ALA A 25 10.30 12.00 9.15
N ALA A 26 9.23 11.51 9.78
CA ALA A 26 8.39 12.34 10.66
C ALA A 26 8.99 12.48 12.06
N ASP A 27 9.16 13.73 12.51
CA ASP A 27 9.83 14.06 13.78
C ASP A 27 9.02 13.73 15.03
N THR A 28 7.69 13.65 14.92
CA THR A 28 6.81 13.44 16.08
C THR A 28 6.07 12.12 16.02
N ALA A 29 5.81 11.54 17.20
CA ALA A 29 4.99 10.34 17.32
C ALA A 29 3.56 10.57 16.79
N GLU A 30 3.01 11.77 16.97
CA GLU A 30 1.68 12.12 16.47
C GLU A 30 1.62 12.15 14.94
N ALA A 31 2.60 12.81 14.30
CA ALA A 31 2.70 12.83 12.83
C ALA A 31 2.85 11.42 12.26
N ARG A 32 3.71 10.58 12.88
CA ARG A 32 3.85 9.17 12.52
C ARG A 32 2.53 8.41 12.66
N ALA A 33 1.78 8.62 13.74
CA ALA A 33 0.50 7.95 13.95
C ALA A 33 -0.55 8.34 12.89
N ILE A 34 -0.59 9.62 12.48
CA ILE A 34 -1.49 10.09 11.41
C ILE A 34 -1.14 9.43 10.08
N LEU A 35 0.13 9.48 9.69
CA LEU A 35 0.62 8.89 8.44
C LEU A 35 0.43 7.37 8.41
N PHE A 36 0.67 6.69 9.53
CA PHE A 36 0.44 5.25 9.65
C PHE A 36 -1.05 4.89 9.47
N ARG A 37 -1.98 5.70 10.01
CA ARG A 37 -3.42 5.51 9.78
C ARG A 37 -3.77 5.63 8.31
N GLN A 38 -3.24 6.65 7.62
CA GLN A 38 -3.43 6.83 6.17
C GLN A 38 -2.89 5.64 5.37
N MET A 39 -1.68 5.18 5.70
CA MET A 39 -1.06 4.02 5.03
C MET A 39 -1.88 2.75 5.23
N ARG A 40 -2.38 2.51 6.45
CA ARG A 40 -3.26 1.37 6.75
C ARG A 40 -4.55 1.42 5.94
N ASP A 41 -5.14 2.60 5.75
CA ASP A 41 -6.38 2.75 5.00
C ASP A 41 -6.16 2.52 3.49
N GLU A 42 -5.01 2.93 2.92
CA GLU A 42 -4.60 2.55 1.56
C GLU A 42 -4.41 1.03 1.42
N ILE A 43 -3.73 0.38 2.36
CA ILE A 43 -3.52 -1.08 2.36
C ILE A 43 -4.87 -1.83 2.37
N ARG A 44 -5.86 -1.34 3.12
CA ARG A 44 -7.21 -1.93 3.19
C ARG A 44 -7.98 -1.83 1.87
N GLN A 45 -7.62 -0.89 1.00
CA GLN A 45 -8.27 -0.69 -0.30
C GLN A 45 -7.64 -1.53 -1.42
N ARG A 46 -6.65 -2.39 -1.12
CA ARG A 46 -6.07 -3.29 -2.12
C ARG A 46 -7.14 -4.18 -2.74
N SER A 47 -7.06 -4.35 -4.06
CA SER A 47 -7.92 -5.29 -4.78
C SER A 47 -7.54 -6.73 -4.41
N ILE A 48 -8.49 -7.66 -4.47
CA ILE A 48 -8.20 -9.09 -4.26
C ILE A 48 -7.16 -9.56 -5.28
N GLU A 49 -7.28 -9.11 -6.53
CA GLU A 49 -6.35 -9.43 -7.61
C GLU A 49 -4.91 -8.97 -7.29
N GLN A 50 -4.76 -7.77 -6.72
CA GLN A 50 -3.48 -7.26 -6.25
C GLN A 50 -2.91 -8.12 -5.11
N VAL A 51 -3.73 -8.50 -4.14
CA VAL A 51 -3.32 -9.36 -3.02
C VAL A 51 -2.84 -10.71 -3.55
N CYS A 52 -3.62 -11.35 -4.42
CA CYS A 52 -3.26 -12.64 -5.01
C CYS A 52 -1.93 -12.58 -5.78
N ARG A 53 -1.70 -11.50 -6.54
CA ARG A 53 -0.42 -11.23 -7.23
C ARG A 53 0.74 -11.15 -6.24
N MET A 54 0.59 -10.33 -5.19
CA MET A 54 1.64 -10.14 -4.18
C MET A 54 1.95 -11.44 -3.41
N GLU A 55 0.92 -12.22 -3.11
CA GLU A 55 1.09 -13.53 -2.47
C GLU A 55 1.82 -14.52 -3.39
N ALA A 56 1.50 -14.54 -4.68
CA ALA A 56 2.21 -15.38 -5.65
C ALA A 56 3.70 -14.97 -5.77
N GLU A 57 3.99 -13.67 -5.87
CA GLU A 57 5.37 -13.14 -5.92
C GLU A 57 6.19 -13.50 -4.68
N LYS A 58 5.54 -13.60 -3.51
CA LYS A 58 6.16 -14.00 -2.24
C LYS A 58 6.16 -15.50 -1.99
N GLY A 59 5.60 -16.31 -2.90
CA GLY A 59 5.47 -17.76 -2.72
C GLY A 59 4.49 -18.17 -1.61
N LEU A 60 3.54 -17.29 -1.28
CA LEU A 60 2.51 -17.49 -0.25
C LEU A 60 1.21 -18.07 -0.82
N ASN A 61 0.96 -17.94 -2.12
CA ASN A 61 -0.11 -18.66 -2.81
C ASN A 61 0.43 -20.02 -3.30
N ARG A 62 -0.04 -21.10 -2.68
CA ARG A 62 0.31 -22.48 -3.00
C ARG A 62 -0.93 -23.29 -3.30
#